data_AF-I3IN17-F1
#
_entry.id   AF-I3IN17-F1
#
_cell.length_a   1.000
_cell.length_b   1.000
_cell.length_c   1.000
_cell.angle_alpha   90.00
_cell.angle_beta   90.00
_cell.angle_gamma   90.00
#
_symmetry.space_group_name_H-M   'P 1'
#
loop_
_entity.id
_entity.type
_entity.pdbx_description
1 polymer ?
#
loop_
_entity_poly.entity_id
_entity_poly.type
_entity_poly.pdbx_seq_one_letter_code
_entity_poly.pdbx_strand_id
1 'polypeptide(L)'
;MSAETGFEIQKSSDGTNWIAIARVGANITTYTDNQAVPLQTNYYRVRAFNGQSPEQTYSPNGFSSYSNTVNITPAGMTGEVGFKVERKRNDEGGFSALVTKGQNVTTHTDGPLDDDYTYQYRVKAYNSIGESSYSNVVTMGIIDFTATELKLAELYKVLLDDGTYLYYTSHDANLIYEGNTYVAIPIKRSEINFNSNLQIDKVDIECGLVGITVGANAYTISQVIERGWLERAHVWIYLVDYTTLISHKLLFDGYTTGRIGYNQGTLQVECNSTLDKLNAMFPKKIYSEDCQHALYDTYCGLNKADYVESGTIASVTDKFRVHAAIFQYSAHASGYWLGGEVKFTSGDNVNVRRSIKSHGDGYVDVRVAFPDTIVVGNTLQAYPGCDKKGETCEDKFDNYENFFGFEYIPKPEILYGYS
;
A
#
# COMPACT_ATOMS: atom_id res chain seq x y z
N MET A 1 -35.52 19.67 -0.04
CA MET A 1 -35.04 19.46 1.34
C MET A 1 -35.49 20.66 2.16
N SER A 2 -36.48 20.48 3.03
CA SER A 2 -36.98 21.57 3.90
C SER A 2 -35.85 22.02 4.82
N ALA A 3 -35.44 23.27 4.71
CA ALA A 3 -34.37 23.84 5.52
C ALA A 3 -34.67 23.68 7.02
N GLU A 4 -33.72 23.07 7.74
CA GLU A 4 -33.77 22.96 9.19
C GLU A 4 -33.79 24.35 9.84
N THR A 5 -34.65 24.57 10.84
CA THR A 5 -34.70 25.87 11.54
C THR A 5 -33.73 25.92 12.72
N GLY A 6 -33.36 24.75 13.26
CA GLY A 6 -32.40 24.62 14.35
C GLY A 6 -32.31 23.20 14.92
N PHE A 7 -31.56 23.07 16.02
CA PHE A 7 -31.36 21.82 16.73
C PHE A 7 -31.82 21.91 18.18
N GLU A 8 -32.46 20.87 18.68
CA GLU A 8 -32.77 20.68 20.10
C GLU A 8 -31.76 19.71 20.72
N ILE A 9 -31.13 20.14 21.81
CA ILE A 9 -30.17 19.37 22.58
C ILE A 9 -30.87 18.84 23.83
N GLN A 10 -30.80 17.54 24.02
CA GLN A 10 -31.31 16.87 25.22
C GLN A 10 -30.19 16.19 25.99
N LYS A 11 -30.39 16.13 27.31
CA LYS A 11 -29.48 15.52 28.27
C LYS A 11 -30.22 14.48 29.09
N SER A 12 -29.50 13.43 29.48
CA SER A 12 -29.95 12.42 30.43
C SER A 12 -28.84 12.04 31.39
N SER A 13 -29.19 11.71 32.62
CA SER A 13 -28.28 11.19 33.66
C SER A 13 -28.22 9.66 33.70
N ASP A 14 -29.16 8.97 33.04
CA ASP A 14 -29.30 7.51 33.09
C ASP A 14 -29.44 6.88 31.69
N GLY A 15 -29.43 7.68 30.63
CA GLY A 15 -29.57 7.26 29.23
C GLY A 15 -31.02 6.97 28.81
N THR A 16 -31.98 7.08 29.74
CA THR A 16 -33.38 6.70 29.54
C THR A 16 -34.35 7.88 29.74
N ASN A 17 -34.10 8.74 30.73
CA ASN A 17 -34.91 9.91 31.06
C ASN A 17 -34.26 11.17 30.49
N TRP A 18 -34.90 11.80 29.51
CA TRP A 18 -34.32 12.90 28.73
C TRP A 18 -35.00 14.24 29.01
N ILE A 19 -34.20 15.27 29.27
CA ILE A 19 -34.63 16.66 29.42
C ILE A 19 -34.04 17.51 28.29
N ALA A 20 -34.81 18.46 27.75
CA ALA A 20 -34.29 19.43 26.81
C ALA A 20 -33.52 20.52 27.56
N ILE A 21 -32.27 20.75 27.18
CA ILE A 21 -31.37 21.70 27.86
C ILE A 21 -31.10 22.95 27.02
N ALA A 22 -31.25 22.87 25.69
CA ALA A 22 -31.10 24.01 24.81
C ALA A 22 -31.75 23.80 23.45
N ARG A 23 -32.02 24.91 22.75
CA ARG A 23 -32.29 24.96 21.32
C ARG A 23 -31.37 25.99 20.68
N VAL A 24 -30.71 25.60 19.59
CA VAL A 24 -29.78 26.44 18.84
C VAL A 24 -30.32 26.66 17.43
N GLY A 25 -29.91 27.76 16.79
CA GLY A 25 -30.29 28.07 15.41
C GLY A 25 -29.69 27.10 14.39
N ALA A 26 -30.15 27.21 13.13
CA ALA A 26 -29.62 26.43 12.01
C ALA A 26 -28.10 26.63 11.82
N ASN A 27 -27.42 25.61 11.32
CA ASN A 27 -25.96 25.58 11.05
C ASN A 27 -25.04 25.67 12.29
N ILE A 28 -25.58 25.63 13.51
CA ILE A 28 -24.76 25.55 14.73
C ILE A 28 -24.23 24.12 14.88
N THR A 29 -22.90 23.96 14.81
CA THR A 29 -22.23 22.66 14.87
C THR A 29 -21.66 22.33 16.26
N THR A 30 -21.72 23.27 17.22
CA THR A 30 -21.19 23.10 18.57
C THR A 30 -22.12 23.70 19.63
N TYR A 31 -22.20 23.05 20.79
CA TYR A 31 -22.94 23.54 21.96
C TYR A 31 -22.22 23.11 23.25
N THR A 32 -22.12 24.03 24.21
CA THR A 32 -21.46 23.80 25.51
C THR A 32 -22.50 23.76 26.63
N ASP A 33 -22.63 22.60 27.30
CA ASP A 33 -23.45 22.47 28.52
C ASP A 33 -22.66 22.96 29.74
N ASN A 34 -22.90 24.21 30.16
CA ASN A 34 -22.27 24.81 31.34
C ASN A 34 -22.88 24.32 32.68
N GLN A 35 -23.87 23.43 32.65
CA GLN A 35 -24.54 22.86 33.82
C GLN A 35 -24.41 21.32 33.83
N ALA A 36 -23.42 20.77 33.12
CA ALA A 36 -23.01 19.37 33.21
C ALA A 36 -22.64 19.03 34.65
N VAL A 37 -23.28 18.00 35.22
CA VAL A 37 -22.95 17.56 36.58
C VAL A 37 -21.62 16.81 36.49
N PRO A 38 -20.57 17.24 37.20
CA PRO A 38 -19.27 16.60 37.15
C PRO A 38 -19.32 15.21 37.79
N LEU A 39 -18.43 14.30 37.36
CA LEU A 39 -18.32 12.93 37.87
C LEU A 39 -19.57 12.05 37.67
N GLN A 40 -20.52 12.49 36.86
CA GLN A 40 -21.67 11.72 36.43
C GLN A 40 -21.58 11.47 34.92
N THR A 41 -21.99 10.28 34.48
CA THR A 41 -22.17 10.00 33.04
C THR A 41 -23.32 10.88 32.55
N ASN A 42 -23.01 11.81 31.65
CA ASN A 42 -24.03 12.64 31.01
C ASN A 42 -24.21 12.13 29.57
N TYR A 43 -25.43 11.76 29.24
CA TYR A 43 -25.82 11.33 27.91
C TYR A 43 -26.41 12.50 27.15
N TYR A 44 -26.00 12.67 25.90
CA TYR A 44 -26.52 13.73 25.03
C TYR A 44 -27.07 13.12 23.74
N ARG A 45 -28.18 13.71 23.27
CA ARG A 45 -28.72 13.46 21.94
C ARG A 45 -29.26 14.75 21.36
N VAL A 46 -29.18 14.87 20.04
CA VAL A 46 -29.58 16.07 19.31
C VAL A 46 -30.61 15.67 18.26
N ARG A 47 -31.59 16.53 17.99
CA ARG A 47 -32.50 16.37 16.85
C ARG A 47 -32.71 17.71 16.16
N ALA A 48 -32.87 17.67 14.84
CA ALA A 48 -33.26 18.84 14.07
C ALA A 48 -34.76 19.11 14.25
N PHE A 49 -35.16 20.38 14.16
CA PHE A 49 -36.57 20.77 14.14
C PHE A 49 -36.85 21.86 13.12
N ASN A 50 -38.09 21.86 12.63
CA ASN A 50 -38.64 22.87 11.72
C ASN A 50 -39.71 23.67 12.46
N GLY A 51 -39.39 24.90 12.88
CA GLY A 51 -40.27 25.72 13.72
C GLY A 51 -39.74 27.14 14.01
N GLN A 52 -40.63 28.14 13.91
CA GLN A 52 -40.40 29.59 14.01
C GLN A 52 -40.00 30.14 15.41
N SER A 53 -38.72 30.11 15.75
CA SER A 53 -38.08 30.79 16.91
C SER A 53 -37.96 29.97 18.22
N PRO A 54 -37.02 30.32 19.11
CA PRO A 54 -36.62 29.48 20.23
C PRO A 54 -37.63 29.36 21.38
N GLU A 55 -38.67 30.21 21.43
CA GLU A 55 -39.40 30.49 22.67
C GLU A 55 -40.91 30.16 22.74
N GLN A 56 -41.55 29.54 21.75
CA GLN A 56 -42.95 29.08 21.90
C GLN A 56 -43.29 27.74 21.26
N THR A 57 -44.28 27.07 21.85
CA THR A 57 -44.73 25.68 21.71
C THR A 57 -44.88 25.18 20.26
N TYR A 58 -44.00 24.26 19.84
CA TYR A 58 -44.09 23.59 18.53
C TYR A 58 -44.89 22.29 18.57
N SER A 59 -45.64 22.07 17.48
CA SER A 59 -46.47 20.89 17.22
C SER A 59 -45.60 19.63 17.04
N PRO A 60 -46.04 18.43 17.50
CA PRO A 60 -45.22 17.21 17.61
C PRO A 60 -44.61 16.67 16.30
N ASN A 61 -45.02 17.19 15.14
CA ASN A 61 -44.71 16.63 13.83
C ASN A 61 -43.53 17.31 13.10
N GLY A 62 -42.78 18.19 13.78
CA GLY A 62 -41.69 19.00 13.18
C GLY A 62 -40.26 18.55 13.52
N PHE A 63 -40.08 17.42 14.20
CA PHE A 63 -38.78 16.95 14.69
C PHE A 63 -38.24 15.78 13.86
N SER A 64 -36.93 15.78 13.61
CA SER A 64 -36.23 14.61 13.09
C SER A 64 -36.11 13.52 14.16
N SER A 65 -35.73 12.31 13.73
CA SER A 65 -35.16 11.32 14.64
C SER A 65 -33.95 11.91 15.37
N TYR A 66 -33.71 11.45 16.59
CA TYR A 66 -32.53 11.84 17.35
C TYR A 66 -31.26 11.24 16.75
N SER A 67 -30.15 11.95 16.93
CA SER A 67 -28.80 11.45 16.68
C SER A 67 -28.49 10.23 17.55
N ASN A 68 -27.43 9.52 17.19
CA ASN A 68 -26.82 8.52 18.07
C ASN A 68 -26.46 9.17 19.42
N THR A 69 -26.64 8.42 20.50
CA THR A 69 -26.31 8.88 21.86
C THR A 69 -24.80 8.91 22.04
N VAL A 70 -24.27 10.06 22.49
CA VAL A 70 -22.87 10.21 22.88
C VAL A 70 -22.82 10.41 24.40
N ASN A 71 -21.98 9.63 25.08
CA ASN A 71 -21.72 9.79 26.51
C ASN A 71 -20.36 10.46 26.74
N ILE A 72 -20.35 11.45 27.61
CA ILE A 72 -19.12 12.09 28.08
C ILE A 72 -19.18 12.10 29.61
N THR A 73 -18.07 11.74 30.23
CA THR A 73 -17.84 11.91 31.66
C THR A 73 -16.83 13.06 31.81
N PRO A 74 -17.27 14.30 32.07
CA PRO A 74 -16.34 15.41 32.21
C PRO A 74 -15.51 15.22 33.49
N ALA A 75 -14.21 15.00 33.33
CA ALA A 75 -13.24 15.16 34.41
C ALA A 75 -12.77 16.62 34.41
N GLY A 76 -13.45 17.49 35.16
CA GLY A 76 -13.04 18.90 35.25
C GLY A 76 -13.71 19.65 36.38
N MET A 77 -12.90 20.35 37.19
CA MET A 77 -13.36 21.40 38.09
C MET A 77 -13.56 22.70 37.30
N THR A 78 -14.62 23.45 37.57
CA THR A 78 -14.76 24.83 37.08
C THR A 78 -13.61 25.71 37.60
N GLY A 79 -12.98 26.50 36.73
CA GLY A 79 -11.87 27.38 37.08
C GLY A 79 -10.48 26.72 37.07
N GLU A 80 -10.29 25.68 36.27
CA GLU A 80 -9.00 25.02 36.03
C GLU A 80 -7.89 26.03 35.64
N VAL A 81 -6.76 25.95 36.34
CA VAL A 81 -5.53 26.73 36.06
C VAL A 81 -4.55 25.90 35.22
N GLY A 82 -4.67 24.56 35.27
CA GLY A 82 -3.93 23.66 34.39
C GLY A 82 -4.01 22.20 34.80
N PHE A 83 -3.10 21.39 34.23
CA PHE A 83 -3.01 19.95 34.45
C PHE A 83 -1.65 19.54 35.02
N LYS A 84 -1.66 18.60 35.95
CA LYS A 84 -0.46 17.89 36.42
C LYS A 84 -0.46 16.51 35.79
N VAL A 85 0.58 16.24 35.01
CA VAL A 85 0.84 14.92 34.42
C VAL A 85 1.83 14.21 35.33
N GLU A 86 1.48 12.99 35.70
CA GLU A 86 2.35 12.09 36.44
C GLU A 86 2.69 10.87 35.61
N ARG A 87 3.89 10.34 35.82
CA ARG A 87 4.42 9.16 35.17
C ARG A 87 4.94 8.18 36.22
N LYS A 88 4.83 6.91 35.93
CA LYS A 88 5.44 5.82 36.70
C LYS A 88 6.16 4.88 35.73
N ARG A 89 7.41 4.54 36.01
CA ARG A 89 8.06 3.39 35.36
C ARG A 89 7.75 2.08 36.11
N ASN A 90 7.83 0.95 35.44
CA ASN A 90 7.62 -0.37 36.04
C ASN A 90 8.60 -0.71 37.17
N ASP A 91 9.80 -0.12 37.18
CA ASP A 91 10.80 -0.28 38.24
C ASP A 91 10.59 0.68 39.42
N GLU A 92 9.61 1.58 39.35
CA GLU A 92 9.32 2.57 40.38
C GLU A 92 8.17 2.13 41.30
N GLY A 93 8.29 2.48 42.59
CA GLY A 93 7.26 2.15 43.59
C GLY A 93 5.94 2.90 43.41
N GLY A 94 5.88 3.94 42.57
CA GLY A 94 4.69 4.76 42.40
C GLY A 94 4.83 5.85 41.34
N PHE A 95 3.75 6.60 41.13
CA PHE A 95 3.72 7.75 40.23
C PHE A 95 4.52 8.93 40.79
N SER A 96 5.26 9.59 39.90
CA SER A 96 6.00 10.82 40.15
C SER A 96 5.53 11.94 39.21
N ALA A 97 5.71 13.19 39.63
CA ALA A 97 5.34 14.34 38.79
C ALA A 97 6.26 14.43 37.57
N LEU A 98 5.66 14.44 36.37
CA LEU A 98 6.37 14.57 35.11
C LEU A 98 6.40 16.04 34.66
N VAL A 99 5.21 16.67 34.54
CA VAL A 99 5.09 18.06 34.09
C VAL A 99 3.79 18.69 34.58
N THR A 100 3.82 20.01 34.79
CA THR A 100 2.62 20.83 34.96
C THR A 100 2.40 21.68 33.72
N LYS A 101 1.19 21.62 33.15
CA LYS A 101 0.78 22.40 31.98
C LYS A 101 -0.21 23.47 32.37
N GLY A 102 -0.21 24.58 31.64
CA GLY A 102 -1.18 25.65 31.81
C GLY A 102 -2.56 25.26 31.31
N GLN A 103 -3.53 26.12 31.60
CA GLN A 103 -4.92 26.00 31.20
C GLN A 103 -5.08 25.71 29.69
N ASN A 104 -6.06 24.87 29.33
CA ASN A 104 -6.42 24.49 27.96
C ASN A 104 -5.33 23.73 27.17
N VAL A 105 -4.22 23.33 27.80
CA VAL A 105 -3.24 22.46 27.15
C VAL A 105 -3.73 21.02 27.19
N THR A 106 -4.05 20.45 26.03
CA THR A 106 -4.61 19.10 25.90
C THR A 106 -3.58 18.04 25.51
N THR A 107 -2.32 18.43 25.27
CA THR A 107 -1.28 17.52 24.79
C THR A 107 0.04 17.70 25.53
N HIS A 108 0.77 16.59 25.70
CA HIS A 108 2.15 16.57 26.18
C HIS A 108 2.92 15.45 25.49
N THR A 109 4.09 15.79 24.97
CA THR A 109 5.07 14.81 24.47
C THR A 109 6.12 14.58 25.55
N ASP A 110 6.26 13.33 25.98
CA ASP A 110 7.30 12.86 26.90
C ASP A 110 8.42 12.18 26.09
N GLY A 111 9.68 12.63 26.22
CA GLY A 111 10.80 12.01 25.50
C GLY A 111 12.15 12.76 25.59
N PRO A 112 13.26 12.11 25.18
CA PRO A 112 13.35 10.73 24.72
C PRO A 112 13.15 9.71 25.86
N LEU A 113 12.49 8.59 25.57
CA LEU A 113 12.20 7.52 26.52
C LEU A 113 13.16 6.34 26.30
N ASP A 114 13.47 5.66 27.39
CA ASP A 114 14.26 4.41 27.40
C ASP A 114 13.32 3.23 27.09
N ASP A 115 13.70 2.40 26.12
CA ASP A 115 12.92 1.27 25.58
C ASP A 115 12.93 0.03 26.48
N ASP A 116 13.76 0.00 27.52
CA ASP A 116 13.78 -1.09 28.53
C ASP A 116 12.62 -0.99 29.55
N TYR A 117 11.88 0.11 29.57
CA TYR A 117 10.86 0.39 30.59
C TYR A 117 9.44 0.52 30.02
N THR A 118 8.46 0.10 30.84
CA THR A 118 7.06 0.46 30.60
C THR A 118 6.68 1.66 31.44
N TYR A 119 5.94 2.59 30.83
CA TYR A 119 5.54 3.86 31.42
C TYR A 119 4.03 3.90 31.60
N GLN A 120 3.58 4.25 32.79
CA GLN A 120 2.18 4.51 33.10
C GLN A 120 1.98 6.01 33.31
N TYR A 121 0.90 6.56 32.77
CA TYR A 121 0.58 7.97 32.86
C TYR A 121 -0.79 8.18 33.50
N ARG A 122 -0.90 9.21 34.33
CA ARG A 122 -2.18 9.72 34.84
C ARG A 122 -2.12 11.23 34.94
N VAL A 123 -3.27 11.87 34.85
CA VAL A 123 -3.38 13.34 34.85
C VAL A 123 -4.40 13.78 35.89
N LYS A 124 -4.16 14.90 36.55
CA LYS A 124 -5.18 15.60 37.37
C LYS A 124 -5.22 17.07 37.01
N ALA A 125 -6.39 17.67 37.09
CA ALA A 125 -6.59 19.11 36.96
C ALA A 125 -6.27 19.80 38.30
N TYR A 126 -5.83 21.06 38.25
CA TYR A 126 -5.69 21.89 39.45
C TYR A 126 -6.15 23.33 39.21
N ASN A 127 -6.56 23.99 40.29
CA ASN A 127 -6.83 25.43 40.32
C ASN A 127 -6.22 26.07 41.58
N SER A 128 -6.52 27.33 41.84
CA SER A 128 -6.04 28.07 43.02
C SER A 128 -6.62 27.57 44.35
N ILE A 129 -7.63 26.70 44.31
CA ILE A 129 -8.38 26.22 45.48
C ILE A 129 -8.01 24.77 45.81
N GLY A 130 -7.68 23.96 44.80
CA GLY A 130 -7.35 22.56 45.00
C GLY A 130 -7.08 21.79 43.71
N GLU A 131 -7.05 20.46 43.84
CA GLU A 131 -6.76 19.53 42.75
C GLU A 131 -7.93 18.55 42.57
N SER A 132 -8.11 18.05 41.34
CA SER A 132 -9.06 17.00 41.06
C SER A 132 -8.52 15.63 41.48
N SER A 133 -9.39 14.62 41.46
CA SER A 133 -8.95 13.22 41.38
C SER A 133 -8.14 12.99 40.10
N TYR A 134 -7.30 11.95 40.10
CA TYR A 134 -6.58 11.52 38.91
C TYR A 134 -7.52 10.91 37.86
N SER A 135 -7.12 11.02 36.60
CA SER A 135 -7.68 10.28 35.46
C SER A 135 -7.45 8.77 35.63
N ASN A 136 -8.04 7.99 34.72
CA ASN A 136 -7.59 6.62 34.50
C ASN A 136 -6.10 6.59 34.12
N VAL A 137 -5.45 5.46 34.38
CA VAL A 137 -4.06 5.21 34.02
C VAL A 137 -3.99 4.73 32.57
N VAL A 138 -3.06 5.29 31.79
CA VAL A 138 -2.72 4.84 30.44
C VAL A 138 -1.32 4.25 30.46
N THR A 139 -1.14 3.04 29.94
CA THR A 139 0.16 2.37 29.87
C THR A 139 0.73 2.48 28.46
N MET A 140 2.00 2.86 28.36
CA MET A 140 2.77 2.97 27.13
C MET A 140 4.11 2.25 27.36
N GLY A 141 4.38 1.22 26.55
CA GLY A 141 5.60 0.43 26.65
C GLY A 141 5.33 -1.01 26.23
N ILE A 142 6.29 -1.57 25.50
CA ILE A 142 6.37 -2.94 24.99
C ILE A 142 7.86 -3.23 25.14
N ILE A 143 8.32 -4.12 26.00
CA ILE A 143 8.13 -5.57 26.02
C ILE A 143 7.94 -6.02 27.48
N ASP A 144 7.00 -6.92 27.74
CA ASP A 144 6.84 -7.54 29.06
C ASP A 144 7.98 -8.53 29.33
N PHE A 145 9.02 -8.11 30.05
CA PHE A 145 10.11 -8.99 30.48
C PHE A 145 9.70 -10.03 31.55
N THR A 146 8.47 -9.97 32.06
CA THR A 146 7.88 -11.01 32.92
C THR A 146 7.12 -12.06 32.14
N ALA A 147 6.93 -11.87 30.83
CA ALA A 147 6.33 -12.87 29.96
C ALA A 147 7.23 -14.12 29.92
N THR A 148 6.75 -15.21 30.52
CA THR A 148 7.42 -16.52 30.46
C THR A 148 7.26 -17.19 29.10
N GLU A 149 6.44 -16.63 28.21
CA GLU A 149 6.20 -17.12 26.86
C GLU A 149 6.17 -15.96 25.85
N LEU A 150 6.97 -16.07 24.78
CA LEU A 150 6.97 -15.13 23.68
C LEU A 150 5.82 -15.45 22.71
N LYS A 151 4.85 -14.55 22.61
CA LYS A 151 3.68 -14.68 21.72
C LYS A 151 3.90 -13.96 20.40
N LEU A 152 4.80 -14.51 19.60
CA LEU A 152 5.25 -13.87 18.36
C LEU A 152 4.62 -14.49 17.11
N ALA A 153 4.31 -13.65 16.14
CA ALA A 153 3.89 -14.04 14.80
C ALA A 153 4.70 -13.27 13.74
N GLU A 154 4.97 -13.90 12.61
CA GLU A 154 5.56 -13.21 11.46
C GLU A 154 4.46 -12.74 10.51
N LEU A 155 4.58 -11.49 10.07
CA LEU A 155 3.74 -10.86 9.07
C LEU A 155 4.55 -10.63 7.81
N TYR A 156 4.01 -11.04 6.68
CA TYR A 156 4.60 -10.92 5.36
C TYR A 156 3.77 -9.91 4.56
N LYS A 157 4.39 -8.81 4.16
CA LYS A 157 3.80 -7.82 3.27
C LYS A 157 4.53 -7.88 1.94
N VAL A 158 3.81 -8.09 0.85
CA VAL A 158 4.39 -8.19 -0.49
C VAL A 158 3.74 -7.16 -1.40
N LEU A 159 4.53 -6.36 -2.09
CA LEU A 159 4.08 -5.46 -3.16
C LEU A 159 4.44 -6.08 -4.50
N LEU A 160 3.43 -6.47 -5.26
CA LEU A 160 3.59 -6.99 -6.62
C LEU A 160 4.01 -5.88 -7.60
N ASP A 161 4.58 -6.24 -8.75
CA ASP A 161 4.97 -5.28 -9.82
C ASP A 161 3.77 -4.47 -10.35
N ASP A 162 2.55 -5.01 -10.24
CA ASP A 162 1.33 -4.30 -10.63
C ASP A 162 0.85 -3.25 -9.61
N GLY A 163 1.50 -3.15 -8.45
CA GLY A 163 1.17 -2.23 -7.36
C GLY A 163 0.25 -2.81 -6.28
N THR A 164 -0.19 -4.07 -6.39
CA THR A 164 -1.06 -4.72 -5.41
C THR A 164 -0.28 -5.16 -4.18
N TYR A 165 -0.83 -4.88 -3.00
CA TYR A 165 -0.31 -5.40 -1.73
C TYR A 165 -0.97 -6.73 -1.36
N LEU A 166 -0.14 -7.70 -0.96
CA LEU A 166 -0.55 -8.96 -0.37
C LEU A 166 -0.10 -9.01 1.10
N TYR A 167 -0.94 -9.58 1.95
CA TYR A 167 -0.73 -9.62 3.40
C TYR A 167 -0.94 -11.06 3.89
N TYR A 168 0.13 -11.68 4.37
CA TYR A 168 0.14 -13.06 4.83
C TYR A 168 0.76 -13.21 6.22
N THR A 169 0.36 -14.22 6.98
CA THR A 169 1.00 -14.53 8.26
C THR A 169 1.31 -16.01 8.39
N SER A 170 2.40 -16.33 9.08
CA SER A 170 2.76 -17.70 9.50
C SER A 170 1.95 -18.18 10.70
N HIS A 171 1.14 -17.32 11.30
CA HIS A 171 0.25 -17.67 12.39
C HIS A 171 -0.90 -18.60 11.92
N ASP A 172 -1.54 -19.29 12.86
CA ASP A 172 -2.64 -20.23 12.59
C ASP A 172 -4.00 -19.52 12.42
N ALA A 173 -4.07 -18.22 12.68
CA ALA A 173 -5.25 -17.39 12.50
C ALA A 173 -4.93 -16.07 11.78
N ASN A 174 -5.93 -15.51 11.09
CA ASN A 174 -5.82 -14.21 10.45
C ASN A 174 -5.57 -13.12 11.50
N LEU A 175 -4.67 -12.19 11.20
CA LEU A 175 -4.32 -11.08 12.07
C LEU A 175 -4.68 -9.75 11.41
N ILE A 176 -5.12 -8.78 12.22
CA ILE A 176 -5.41 -7.43 11.74
C ILE A 176 -4.33 -6.50 12.30
N TYR A 177 -3.52 -5.93 11.41
CA TYR A 177 -2.42 -5.04 11.78
C TYR A 177 -2.39 -3.83 10.85
N GLU A 178 -2.31 -2.63 11.43
CA GLU A 178 -2.35 -1.34 10.70
C GLU A 178 -3.55 -1.23 9.73
N GLY A 179 -4.70 -1.80 10.10
CA GLY A 179 -5.92 -1.81 9.28
C GLY A 179 -5.91 -2.83 8.13
N ASN A 180 -4.84 -3.61 7.95
CA ASN A 180 -4.74 -4.65 6.93
C ASN A 180 -5.02 -6.03 7.55
N THR A 181 -5.72 -6.90 6.81
CA THR A 181 -5.94 -8.28 7.22
C THR A 181 -4.84 -9.17 6.64
N TYR A 182 -3.97 -9.68 7.49
CA TYR A 182 -2.96 -10.67 7.17
C TYR A 182 -3.60 -12.06 7.20
N VAL A 183 -3.62 -12.72 6.05
CA VAL A 183 -4.26 -14.03 5.88
C VAL A 183 -3.30 -15.12 6.33
N ALA A 184 -3.76 -15.99 7.23
CA ALA A 184 -3.01 -17.16 7.68
C ALA A 184 -2.83 -18.15 6.53
N ILE A 185 -1.57 -18.46 6.21
CA ILE A 185 -1.20 -19.45 5.21
C ILE A 185 -0.04 -20.30 5.74
N PRO A 186 0.13 -21.53 5.25
CA PRO A 186 1.35 -22.29 5.51
C PRO A 186 2.53 -21.56 4.84
N ILE A 187 3.31 -20.81 5.60
CA ILE A 187 4.49 -20.08 5.10
C ILE A 187 5.66 -20.30 6.06
N LYS A 188 6.83 -20.54 5.48
CA LYS A 188 8.10 -20.62 6.19
C LYS A 188 9.17 -19.91 5.38
N ARG A 189 10.25 -19.52 6.06
CA ARG A 189 11.42 -18.90 5.45
C ARG A 189 12.71 -19.58 5.90
N SER A 190 13.78 -19.35 5.18
CA SER A 190 15.14 -19.62 5.64
C SER A 190 15.53 -18.66 6.77
N GLU A 191 16.70 -18.90 7.34
CA GLU A 191 17.35 -17.98 8.28
C GLU A 191 17.52 -16.59 7.65
N ILE A 192 17.45 -15.56 8.50
CA ILE A 192 17.77 -14.18 8.13
C ILE A 192 19.07 -13.85 8.82
N ASN A 193 20.08 -13.49 8.03
CA ASN A 193 21.36 -13.05 8.54
C ASN A 193 21.40 -11.52 8.54
N PHE A 194 22.00 -10.96 9.59
CA PHE A 194 22.33 -9.54 9.65
C PHE A 194 23.84 -9.45 9.74
N ASN A 195 24.47 -8.93 8.68
CA ASN A 195 25.89 -8.64 8.67
C ASN A 195 26.12 -7.14 8.56
N SER A 196 27.28 -6.67 9.00
CA SER A 196 27.70 -5.27 8.84
C SER A 196 28.59 -5.08 7.59
N ASN A 197 28.67 -6.10 6.74
CA ASN A 197 29.47 -6.07 5.52
C ASN A 197 28.53 -5.84 4.32
N LEU A 198 29.08 -5.79 3.09
CA LEU A 198 28.28 -5.61 1.87
C LEU A 198 27.81 -6.95 1.28
N GLN A 199 27.63 -7.98 2.11
CA GLN A 199 27.07 -9.24 1.62
C GLN A 199 25.56 -9.11 1.47
N ILE A 200 25.04 -9.71 0.40
CA ILE A 200 23.61 -9.70 0.13
C ILE A 200 22.94 -10.70 1.07
N ASP A 201 22.07 -10.20 1.93
CA ASP A 201 21.19 -11.07 2.70
C ASP A 201 20.16 -11.70 1.77
N LYS A 202 20.13 -13.04 1.79
CA LYS A 202 19.23 -13.86 1.00
C LYS A 202 18.26 -14.59 1.92
N VAL A 203 16.99 -14.58 1.55
CA VAL A 203 15.90 -15.26 2.25
C VAL A 203 15.09 -16.06 1.25
N ASP A 204 15.06 -17.38 1.45
CA ASP A 204 14.21 -18.29 0.68
C ASP A 204 12.87 -18.45 1.41
N ILE A 205 11.77 -18.09 0.75
CA ILE A 205 10.40 -18.20 1.28
C ILE A 205 9.70 -19.36 0.58
N GLU A 206 9.10 -20.25 1.36
CA GLU A 206 8.23 -21.32 0.87
C GLU A 206 6.82 -21.15 1.44
N CYS A 207 5.83 -21.05 0.57
CA CYS A 207 4.44 -20.87 0.99
C CYS A 207 3.48 -21.78 0.23
N GLY A 208 2.52 -22.36 0.95
CA GLY A 208 1.41 -23.13 0.40
C GLY A 208 0.32 -22.18 -0.09
N LEU A 209 0.43 -21.73 -1.34
CA LEU A 209 -0.53 -20.86 -1.99
C LEU A 209 -1.07 -21.51 -3.26
N VAL A 210 -2.38 -21.49 -3.43
CA VAL A 210 -3.05 -22.01 -4.65
C VAL A 210 -3.35 -20.87 -5.64
N GLY A 211 -3.57 -19.66 -5.13
CA GLY A 211 -3.84 -18.49 -5.93
C GLY A 211 -3.83 -17.20 -5.11
N ILE A 212 -3.89 -16.08 -5.82
CA ILE A 212 -3.88 -14.72 -5.29
C ILE A 212 -5.03 -13.95 -5.94
N THR A 213 -5.68 -13.09 -5.16
CA THR A 213 -6.69 -12.17 -5.71
C THR A 213 -6.05 -10.83 -6.01
N VAL A 214 -6.20 -10.35 -7.24
CA VAL A 214 -5.74 -9.03 -7.68
C VAL A 214 -6.95 -8.29 -8.24
N GLY A 215 -7.32 -7.18 -7.59
CA GLY A 215 -8.57 -6.49 -7.89
C GLY A 215 -9.79 -7.39 -7.67
N ALA A 216 -10.62 -7.56 -8.69
CA ALA A 216 -11.82 -8.41 -8.64
C ALA A 216 -11.58 -9.86 -9.09
N ASN A 217 -10.37 -10.18 -9.57
CA ASN A 217 -10.08 -11.45 -10.22
C ASN A 217 -9.18 -12.33 -9.34
N ALA A 218 -9.45 -13.64 -9.34
CA ALA A 218 -8.62 -14.64 -8.72
C ALA A 218 -7.69 -15.29 -9.76
N TYR A 219 -6.40 -15.33 -9.47
CA TYR A 219 -5.38 -15.91 -10.33
C TYR A 219 -4.70 -17.08 -9.62
N THR A 220 -4.44 -18.16 -10.34
CA THR A 220 -3.57 -19.25 -9.88
C THR A 220 -2.13 -18.76 -9.77
N ILE A 221 -1.32 -19.39 -8.91
CA ILE A 221 0.09 -19.02 -8.78
C ILE A 221 0.86 -19.15 -10.10
N SER A 222 0.54 -20.15 -10.93
CA SER A 222 1.11 -20.29 -12.27
C SER A 222 0.82 -19.06 -13.15
N GLN A 223 -0.42 -18.56 -13.17
CA GLN A 223 -0.77 -17.34 -13.91
C GLN A 223 -0.05 -16.12 -13.36
N VAL A 224 0.11 -16.01 -12.04
CA VAL A 224 0.83 -14.89 -11.40
C VAL A 224 2.31 -14.88 -11.81
N ILE A 225 2.96 -16.05 -11.82
CA ILE A 225 4.36 -16.20 -12.28
C ILE A 225 4.48 -15.87 -13.77
N GLU A 226 3.61 -16.41 -14.61
CA GLU A 226 3.62 -16.14 -16.06
C GLU A 226 3.32 -14.68 -16.40
N ARG A 227 2.59 -13.96 -15.54
CA ARG A 227 2.37 -12.51 -15.65
C ARG A 227 3.56 -11.68 -15.19
N GLY A 228 4.52 -12.28 -14.50
CA GLY A 228 5.72 -11.61 -13.99
C GLY A 228 5.46 -10.72 -12.78
N TRP A 229 4.29 -10.82 -12.12
CA TRP A 229 3.94 -9.94 -10.99
C TRP A 229 4.80 -10.16 -9.76
N LEU A 230 5.33 -11.38 -9.62
CA LEU A 230 6.30 -11.73 -8.59
C LEU A 230 7.73 -11.39 -8.99
N GLU A 231 8.00 -10.97 -10.23
CA GLU A 231 9.33 -10.49 -10.60
C GLU A 231 9.53 -9.09 -10.00
N ARG A 232 10.57 -8.90 -9.19
CA ARG A 232 10.89 -7.61 -8.53
C ARG A 232 9.84 -7.14 -7.51
N ALA A 233 8.98 -8.04 -7.04
CA ALA A 233 8.08 -7.77 -5.94
C ALA A 233 8.87 -7.40 -4.68
N HIS A 234 8.39 -6.39 -3.95
CA HIS A 234 9.01 -5.92 -2.71
C HIS A 234 8.43 -6.70 -1.54
N VAL A 235 9.27 -7.34 -0.75
CA VAL A 235 8.89 -8.17 0.40
C VAL A 235 9.38 -7.53 1.69
N TRP A 236 8.47 -7.33 2.63
CA TRP A 236 8.76 -7.03 4.03
C TRP A 236 8.33 -8.19 4.92
N ILE A 237 9.20 -8.55 5.86
CA ILE A 237 8.90 -9.51 6.92
C ILE A 237 8.98 -8.78 8.25
N TYR A 238 7.87 -8.77 8.98
CA TYR A 238 7.76 -8.17 10.30
C TYR A 238 7.54 -9.24 11.35
N LEU A 239 8.03 -9.00 12.56
CA LEU A 239 7.74 -9.77 13.76
C LEU A 239 6.85 -8.94 14.67
N VAL A 240 5.70 -9.48 15.05
CA VAL A 240 4.73 -8.81 15.93
C VAL A 240 4.40 -9.68 17.13
N ASP A 241 4.00 -9.05 18.22
CA ASP A 241 3.24 -9.73 19.27
C ASP A 241 1.78 -9.82 18.80
N TYR A 242 1.31 -11.06 18.58
CA TYR A 242 -0.03 -11.29 18.03
C TYR A 242 -1.15 -11.00 19.04
N THR A 243 -0.84 -10.80 20.32
CA THR A 243 -1.84 -10.46 21.34
C THR A 243 -2.12 -8.98 21.44
N THR A 244 -1.09 -8.16 21.27
CA THR A 244 -1.19 -6.70 21.40
C THR A 244 -1.32 -6.02 20.03
N LEU A 245 -0.59 -6.49 19.02
CA LEU A 245 -0.61 -5.97 17.64
C LEU A 245 -0.43 -4.45 17.53
N ILE A 246 0.33 -3.87 18.47
CA ILE A 246 0.57 -2.41 18.55
C ILE A 246 1.90 -1.98 17.93
N SER A 247 2.86 -2.90 17.79
CA SER A 247 4.18 -2.62 17.22
C SER A 247 4.72 -3.82 16.45
N HIS A 248 5.73 -3.56 15.63
CA HIS A 248 6.46 -4.59 14.91
C HIS A 248 7.97 -4.36 14.98
N LYS A 249 8.73 -5.45 14.79
CA LYS A 249 10.15 -5.41 14.45
C LYS A 249 10.32 -5.82 13.00
N LEU A 250 10.96 -4.98 12.17
CA LEU A 250 11.33 -5.35 10.81
C LEU A 250 12.44 -6.41 10.85
N LEU A 251 12.17 -7.58 10.29
CA LEU A 251 13.14 -8.67 10.15
C LEU A 251 13.84 -8.65 8.79
N PHE A 252 13.11 -8.37 7.71
CA PHE A 252 13.69 -8.38 6.36
C PHE A 252 13.00 -7.36 5.46
N ASP A 253 13.80 -6.73 4.60
CA ASP A 253 13.39 -5.76 3.60
C ASP A 253 14.18 -6.00 2.30
N GLY A 254 13.50 -6.48 1.26
CA GLY A 254 14.17 -6.90 0.03
C GLY A 254 13.23 -7.11 -1.15
N TYR A 255 13.78 -7.62 -2.25
CA TYR A 255 13.06 -7.83 -3.50
C TYR A 255 13.21 -9.27 -3.96
N THR A 256 12.23 -9.75 -4.70
CA THR A 256 12.30 -11.02 -5.41
C THR A 256 13.20 -10.87 -6.64
N THR A 257 14.48 -11.21 -6.50
CA THR A 257 15.47 -11.16 -7.60
C THR A 257 16.06 -12.51 -7.96
N GLY A 258 15.80 -13.53 -7.15
CA GLY A 258 16.30 -14.89 -7.38
C GLY A 258 15.25 -15.81 -8.02
N ARG A 259 15.38 -17.10 -7.70
CA ARG A 259 14.50 -18.15 -8.21
C ARG A 259 13.06 -17.96 -7.72
N ILE A 260 12.12 -18.01 -8.67
CA ILE A 260 10.68 -18.12 -8.42
C ILE A 260 10.21 -19.44 -9.04
N GLY A 261 9.61 -20.31 -8.23
CA GLY A 261 9.15 -21.62 -8.68
C GLY A 261 7.86 -22.02 -8.00
N TYR A 262 7.02 -22.75 -8.70
CA TYR A 262 5.80 -23.31 -8.13
C TYR A 262 5.74 -24.80 -8.44
N ASN A 263 5.70 -25.62 -7.39
CA ASN A 263 5.66 -27.07 -7.52
C ASN A 263 4.76 -27.69 -6.44
N GLN A 264 3.90 -28.62 -6.84
CA GLN A 264 3.02 -29.37 -5.92
C GLN A 264 2.25 -28.49 -4.90
N GLY A 265 1.75 -27.31 -5.31
CA GLY A 265 1.00 -26.42 -4.41
C GLY A 265 1.87 -25.52 -3.52
N THR A 266 3.20 -25.59 -3.66
CA THR A 266 4.16 -24.78 -2.91
C THR A 266 4.83 -23.78 -3.83
N LEU A 267 4.72 -22.49 -3.48
CA LEU A 267 5.43 -21.39 -4.10
C LEU A 267 6.76 -21.20 -3.35
N GLN A 268 7.85 -21.19 -4.10
CA GLN A 268 9.22 -20.96 -3.65
C GLN A 268 9.70 -19.64 -4.24
N VAL A 269 10.09 -18.71 -3.38
CA VAL A 269 10.53 -17.38 -3.78
C VAL A 269 11.82 -17.04 -3.06
N GLU A 270 12.86 -16.79 -3.85
CA GLU A 270 14.13 -16.27 -3.36
C GLU A 270 14.11 -14.74 -3.36
N CYS A 271 14.28 -14.17 -2.16
CA CYS A 271 14.33 -12.75 -1.93
C CYS A 271 15.74 -12.32 -1.54
N ASN A 272 16.24 -11.26 -2.16
CA ASN A 272 17.52 -10.66 -1.83
C ASN A 272 17.31 -9.26 -1.26
N SER A 273 18.15 -8.87 -0.33
CA SER A 273 18.16 -7.51 0.23
C SER A 273 18.44 -6.47 -0.85
N THR A 274 18.15 -5.21 -0.52
CA THR A 274 18.38 -4.06 -1.42
C THR A 274 19.86 -3.94 -1.86
N LEU A 275 20.81 -4.53 -1.13
CA LEU A 275 22.23 -4.59 -1.50
C LEU A 275 22.49 -5.30 -2.84
N ASP A 276 21.60 -6.17 -3.30
CA ASP A 276 21.70 -6.81 -4.62
C ASP A 276 21.77 -5.78 -5.76
N LYS A 277 21.18 -4.60 -5.57
CA LYS A 277 21.26 -3.50 -6.54
C LYS A 277 22.68 -2.96 -6.72
N LEU A 278 23.60 -3.19 -5.77
CA LEU A 278 25.01 -2.78 -5.88
C LEU A 278 25.82 -3.70 -6.80
N ASN A 279 25.36 -4.94 -7.03
CA ASN A 279 25.98 -5.85 -7.99
C ASN A 279 25.64 -5.50 -9.45
N ALA A 280 24.79 -4.49 -9.69
CA ALA A 280 24.52 -4.03 -11.02
C ALA A 280 25.81 -3.55 -11.70
N MET A 281 26.10 -4.09 -12.89
CA MET A 281 27.27 -3.71 -13.67
C MET A 281 27.30 -2.19 -13.92
N PHE A 282 28.46 -1.59 -13.63
CA PHE A 282 28.72 -0.19 -13.86
C PHE A 282 30.01 -0.03 -14.68
N PRO A 283 30.04 0.87 -15.68
CA PRO A 283 28.97 1.74 -16.17
C PRO A 283 27.91 0.99 -16.98
N LYS A 284 26.64 1.43 -16.90
CA LYS A 284 25.50 0.78 -17.61
C LYS A 284 25.53 0.96 -19.13
N LYS A 285 26.29 1.95 -19.61
CA LYS A 285 26.43 2.30 -21.02
C LYS A 285 27.88 2.08 -21.42
N ILE A 286 28.09 1.42 -22.54
CA ILE A 286 29.41 1.14 -23.11
C ILE A 286 29.52 1.78 -24.49
N TYR A 287 30.67 1.70 -25.15
CA TYR A 287 30.72 2.01 -26.58
C TYR A 287 30.31 0.74 -27.35
N SER A 288 29.15 0.77 -28.03
CA SER A 288 28.68 -0.31 -28.90
C SER A 288 28.13 0.25 -30.21
N GLU A 289 28.13 -0.55 -31.27
CA GLU A 289 27.54 -0.17 -32.56
C GLU A 289 26.03 0.07 -32.47
N ASP A 290 25.31 -0.78 -31.74
CA ASP A 290 23.86 -0.68 -31.57
C ASP A 290 23.45 0.42 -30.57
N CYS A 291 22.25 0.97 -30.78
CA CYS A 291 21.59 1.90 -29.87
C CYS A 291 21.37 1.28 -28.49
N GLN A 292 21.85 1.95 -27.45
CA GLN A 292 21.69 1.46 -26.09
C GLN A 292 20.44 1.99 -25.38
N HIS A 293 19.70 2.94 -25.96
CA HIS A 293 18.44 3.41 -25.40
C HIS A 293 17.37 2.32 -25.50
N ALA A 294 16.53 2.19 -24.47
CA ALA A 294 15.32 1.39 -24.59
C ALA A 294 14.32 2.13 -25.49
N LEU A 295 13.55 1.39 -26.30
CA LEU A 295 12.61 2.03 -27.23
C LEU A 295 11.49 2.71 -26.41
N TYR A 296 11.18 3.95 -26.74
CA TYR A 296 10.24 4.81 -26.00
C TYR A 296 10.67 5.19 -24.58
N ASP A 297 11.94 5.00 -24.20
CA ASP A 297 12.45 5.56 -22.96
C ASP A 297 12.68 7.07 -23.06
N THR A 298 12.96 7.71 -21.93
CA THR A 298 13.20 9.15 -21.85
C THR A 298 14.34 9.62 -22.76
N TYR A 299 15.32 8.77 -23.05
CA TYR A 299 16.49 9.13 -23.86
C TYR A 299 16.29 8.85 -25.35
N CYS A 300 15.45 7.88 -25.70
CA CYS A 300 14.92 7.69 -27.04
C CYS A 300 13.98 8.83 -27.42
N GLY A 301 13.21 9.37 -26.47
CA GLY A 301 12.36 10.55 -26.69
C GLY A 301 11.06 10.28 -27.46
N LEU A 302 10.93 9.12 -28.10
CA LEU A 302 9.69 8.72 -28.76
C LEU A 302 8.57 8.47 -27.75
N ASN A 303 7.42 9.09 -27.99
CA ASN A 303 6.23 8.84 -27.18
C ASN A 303 5.54 7.54 -27.64
N LYS A 304 5.52 6.53 -26.76
CA LYS A 304 4.92 5.22 -27.04
C LYS A 304 3.46 5.29 -27.52
N ALA A 305 2.71 6.29 -27.07
CA ALA A 305 1.29 6.42 -27.42
C ALA A 305 1.05 6.77 -28.90
N ASP A 306 2.04 7.34 -29.60
CA ASP A 306 1.87 7.78 -30.98
C ASP A 306 2.03 6.63 -32.00
N TYR A 307 2.63 5.52 -31.55
CA TYR A 307 2.94 4.35 -32.38
C TYR A 307 2.06 3.13 -32.06
N VAL A 308 0.97 3.34 -31.31
CA VAL A 308 0.08 2.25 -30.92
C VAL A 308 -0.90 1.92 -32.05
N GLU A 309 -0.97 0.64 -32.42
CA GLU A 309 -2.01 0.16 -33.32
C GLU A 309 -2.92 -0.83 -32.62
N SER A 310 -4.23 -0.61 -32.73
CA SER A 310 -5.22 -1.48 -32.12
C SER A 310 -5.69 -2.53 -33.12
N GLY A 311 -5.77 -3.78 -32.67
CA GLY A 311 -6.20 -4.91 -33.47
C GLY A 311 -7.22 -5.77 -32.73
N THR A 312 -7.86 -6.67 -33.47
CA THR A 312 -8.71 -7.73 -32.92
C THR A 312 -8.15 -9.09 -33.31
N ILE A 313 -8.29 -10.07 -32.42
CA ILE A 313 -7.85 -11.44 -32.68
C ILE A 313 -8.72 -12.03 -33.78
N ALA A 314 -8.08 -12.41 -34.89
CA ALA A 314 -8.73 -12.99 -36.05
C ALA A 314 -8.88 -14.52 -35.95
N SER A 315 -7.89 -15.20 -35.38
CA SER A 315 -7.89 -16.65 -35.18
C SER A 315 -6.93 -17.04 -34.05
N VAL A 316 -7.04 -18.28 -33.58
CA VAL A 316 -6.23 -18.81 -32.46
C VAL A 316 -5.59 -20.11 -32.90
N THR A 317 -4.28 -20.21 -32.70
CA THR A 317 -3.51 -21.44 -32.95
C THR A 317 -3.00 -22.00 -31.64
N ASP A 318 -2.28 -21.18 -30.88
CA ASP A 318 -1.71 -21.53 -29.58
C ASP A 318 -1.57 -20.26 -28.70
N LYS A 319 -0.84 -20.35 -27.59
CA LYS A 319 -0.59 -19.22 -26.67
C LYS A 319 0.62 -18.36 -27.06
N PHE A 320 1.35 -18.70 -28.12
CA PHE A 320 2.53 -17.97 -28.61
C PHE A 320 2.25 -17.15 -29.87
N ARG A 321 1.29 -17.58 -30.69
CA ARG A 321 0.98 -16.96 -31.97
C ARG A 321 -0.31 -16.16 -31.90
N VAL A 322 -0.19 -14.87 -32.22
CA VAL A 322 -1.30 -13.92 -32.22
C VAL A 322 -1.64 -13.57 -33.67
N HIS A 323 -2.85 -13.90 -34.11
CA HIS A 323 -3.35 -13.55 -35.44
C HIS A 323 -4.23 -12.30 -35.38
N ALA A 324 -3.90 -11.29 -36.19
CA ALA A 324 -4.69 -10.07 -36.32
C ALA A 324 -4.41 -9.40 -37.68
N ALA A 325 -5.40 -8.66 -38.21
CA ALA A 325 -5.28 -8.00 -39.51
C ALA A 325 -4.14 -6.96 -39.57
N ILE A 326 -3.81 -6.33 -38.43
CA ILE A 326 -2.70 -5.35 -38.32
C ILE A 326 -1.32 -5.97 -38.57
N PHE A 327 -1.21 -7.30 -38.54
CA PHE A 327 0.03 -8.02 -38.80
C PHE A 327 0.13 -8.51 -40.26
N GLN A 328 -0.79 -8.10 -41.14
CA GLN A 328 -0.70 -8.45 -42.56
C GLN A 328 0.40 -7.63 -43.25
N TYR A 329 1.07 -8.25 -44.24
CA TYR A 329 2.09 -7.55 -45.02
C TYR A 329 1.53 -6.45 -45.92
N SER A 330 0.23 -6.48 -46.18
CA SER A 330 -0.50 -5.40 -46.83
C SER A 330 -0.63 -4.16 -45.95
N ALA A 331 -0.59 -4.31 -44.62
CA ALA A 331 -0.63 -3.20 -43.67
C ALA A 331 0.77 -2.68 -43.37
N HIS A 332 1.72 -3.59 -43.09
CA HIS A 332 3.09 -3.23 -42.72
C HIS A 332 4.10 -4.17 -43.33
N ALA A 333 5.27 -3.65 -43.72
CA ALA A 333 6.35 -4.47 -44.26
C ALA A 333 6.77 -5.61 -43.31
N SER A 334 7.28 -6.69 -43.89
CA SER A 334 7.85 -7.81 -43.12
C SER A 334 8.89 -7.29 -42.11
N GLY A 335 8.86 -7.85 -40.89
CA GLY A 335 9.76 -7.42 -39.81
C GLY A 335 9.38 -6.12 -39.08
N TYR A 336 8.36 -5.37 -39.50
CA TYR A 336 7.93 -4.13 -38.82
C TYR A 336 7.65 -4.33 -37.31
N TRP A 337 7.07 -5.46 -36.92
CA TRP A 337 6.77 -5.74 -35.52
C TRP A 337 7.91 -6.41 -34.74
N LEU A 338 9.03 -6.75 -35.39
CA LEU A 338 10.14 -7.50 -34.78
C LEU A 338 10.78 -6.72 -33.62
N GLY A 339 10.86 -7.34 -32.44
CA GLY A 339 11.38 -6.68 -31.23
C GLY A 339 10.41 -5.69 -30.59
N GLY A 340 9.18 -5.61 -31.10
CA GLY A 340 8.09 -4.80 -30.56
C GLY A 340 7.36 -5.49 -29.41
N GLU A 341 6.18 -4.98 -29.10
CA GLU A 341 5.34 -5.48 -28.01
C GLU A 341 3.90 -5.65 -28.46
N VAL A 342 3.24 -6.73 -28.02
CA VAL A 342 1.79 -6.88 -28.05
C VAL A 342 1.27 -6.83 -26.61
N LYS A 343 0.21 -6.05 -26.40
CA LYS A 343 -0.53 -5.94 -25.14
C LYS A 343 -2.01 -6.20 -25.37
N PHE A 344 -2.61 -7.13 -24.65
CA PHE A 344 -4.06 -7.34 -24.70
C PHE A 344 -4.79 -6.23 -23.94
N THR A 345 -5.89 -5.74 -24.51
CA THR A 345 -6.74 -4.69 -23.91
C THR A 345 -8.09 -5.21 -23.45
N SER A 346 -8.44 -6.45 -23.79
CA SER A 346 -9.65 -7.12 -23.31
C SER A 346 -9.40 -8.61 -23.04
N GLY A 347 -10.40 -9.27 -22.45
CA GLY A 347 -10.39 -10.71 -22.17
C GLY A 347 -9.51 -11.08 -20.97
N ASP A 348 -9.28 -12.37 -20.80
CA ASP A 348 -8.55 -12.88 -19.63
C ASP A 348 -7.09 -12.43 -19.61
N ASN A 349 -6.50 -12.23 -20.79
CA ASN A 349 -5.15 -11.69 -20.95
C ASN A 349 -5.06 -10.16 -20.83
N VAL A 350 -6.10 -9.46 -20.38
CA VAL A 350 -6.08 -8.00 -20.26
C VAL A 350 -4.82 -7.50 -19.51
N ASN A 351 -4.21 -6.46 -20.06
CA ASN A 351 -2.96 -5.84 -19.62
C ASN A 351 -1.69 -6.72 -19.69
N VAL A 352 -1.79 -7.98 -20.14
CA VAL A 352 -0.61 -8.81 -20.37
C VAL A 352 0.14 -8.31 -21.60
N ARG A 353 1.43 -8.03 -21.42
CA ARG A 353 2.37 -7.62 -22.46
C ARG A 353 3.34 -8.75 -22.80
N ARG A 354 3.70 -8.86 -24.08
CA ARG A 354 4.70 -9.80 -24.59
C ARG A 354 5.53 -9.19 -25.70
N SER A 355 6.84 -9.47 -25.68
CA SER A 355 7.75 -9.06 -26.74
C SER A 355 7.61 -9.96 -27.96
N ILE A 356 7.59 -9.33 -29.14
CA ILE A 356 7.43 -9.99 -30.43
C ILE A 356 8.78 -10.57 -30.88
N LYS A 357 8.78 -11.87 -31.16
CA LYS A 357 9.93 -12.65 -31.62
C LYS A 357 10.03 -12.71 -33.15
N SER A 358 8.90 -12.81 -33.84
CA SER A 358 8.81 -12.86 -35.30
C SER A 358 7.50 -12.27 -35.80
N HIS A 359 7.54 -11.78 -37.04
CA HIS A 359 6.41 -11.23 -37.77
C HIS A 359 6.20 -12.06 -39.04
N GLY A 360 5.03 -12.68 -39.16
CA GLY A 360 4.57 -13.40 -40.35
C GLY A 360 3.36 -12.70 -40.97
N ASP A 361 2.93 -13.13 -42.16
CA ASP A 361 1.78 -12.51 -42.81
C ASP A 361 0.47 -12.80 -42.05
N GLY A 362 -0.07 -11.76 -41.40
CA GLY A 362 -1.29 -11.82 -40.60
C GLY A 362 -1.09 -12.33 -39.16
N TYR A 363 0.15 -12.51 -38.70
CA TYR A 363 0.42 -12.95 -37.32
C TYR A 363 1.78 -12.53 -36.77
N VAL A 364 1.90 -12.56 -35.45
CA VAL A 364 3.19 -12.43 -34.74
C VAL A 364 3.37 -13.57 -33.76
N ASP A 365 4.61 -14.05 -33.60
CA ASP A 365 4.97 -14.97 -32.54
C ASP A 365 5.64 -14.22 -31.39
N VAL A 366 5.23 -14.50 -30.15
CA VAL A 366 5.82 -13.90 -28.95
C VAL A 366 6.90 -14.78 -28.34
N ARG A 367 7.82 -14.18 -27.59
CA ARG A 367 8.94 -14.90 -26.93
C ARG A 367 8.48 -15.83 -25.80
N VAL A 368 7.45 -15.42 -25.07
CA VAL A 368 6.88 -16.13 -23.92
C VAL A 368 5.38 -16.25 -24.14
N ALA A 369 4.80 -17.42 -23.86
CA ALA A 369 3.36 -17.63 -24.01
C ALA A 369 2.55 -16.65 -23.17
N PHE A 370 1.34 -16.33 -23.64
CA PHE A 370 0.33 -15.69 -22.81
C PHE A 370 -0.16 -16.66 -21.71
N PRO A 371 -0.49 -16.18 -20.50
CA PRO A 371 -0.89 -17.04 -19.39
C PRO A 371 -2.20 -17.76 -19.70
N ASP A 372 -3.17 -17.03 -20.22
CA ASP A 372 -4.50 -17.55 -20.54
C ASP A 372 -4.63 -17.84 -22.03
N THR A 373 -5.56 -18.74 -22.37
CA THR A 373 -5.83 -19.07 -23.78
C THR A 373 -6.31 -17.82 -24.52
N ILE A 374 -5.75 -17.58 -25.72
CA ILE A 374 -6.16 -16.46 -26.56
C ILE A 374 -7.57 -16.74 -27.10
N VAL A 375 -8.44 -15.74 -27.09
CA VAL A 375 -9.83 -15.85 -27.56
C VAL A 375 -10.06 -14.94 -28.77
N VAL A 376 -10.71 -15.48 -29.82
CA VAL A 376 -11.10 -14.73 -31.02
C VAL A 376 -12.02 -13.56 -30.66
N GLY A 377 -11.82 -12.41 -31.29
CA GLY A 377 -12.59 -11.19 -31.04
C GLY A 377 -12.12 -10.37 -29.84
N ASN A 378 -11.16 -10.84 -29.04
CA ASN A 378 -10.49 -10.00 -28.05
C ASN A 378 -9.67 -8.90 -28.74
N THR A 379 -9.56 -7.75 -28.09
CA THR A 379 -8.81 -6.60 -28.57
C THR A 379 -7.39 -6.59 -28.00
N LEU A 380 -6.47 -6.05 -28.79
CA LEU A 380 -5.08 -5.86 -28.42
C LEU A 380 -4.55 -4.53 -28.96
N GLN A 381 -3.41 -4.14 -28.44
CA GLN A 381 -2.56 -3.08 -28.94
C GLN A 381 -1.20 -3.66 -29.29
N ALA A 382 -0.66 -3.30 -30.44
CA ALA A 382 0.70 -3.63 -30.84
C ALA A 382 1.53 -2.35 -30.95
N TYR A 383 2.82 -2.48 -30.63
CA TYR A 383 3.80 -1.41 -30.71
C TYR A 383 4.96 -1.88 -31.59
N PRO A 384 5.38 -1.08 -32.59
CA PRO A 384 6.48 -1.46 -33.47
C PRO A 384 7.76 -1.65 -32.67
N GLY A 385 8.59 -2.58 -33.15
CA GLY A 385 9.89 -2.84 -32.56
C GLY A 385 11.02 -2.02 -33.19
N CYS A 386 12.16 -2.04 -32.51
CA CYS A 386 13.39 -1.40 -32.97
C CYS A 386 14.51 -2.42 -32.84
N ASP A 387 15.25 -2.61 -33.93
CA ASP A 387 16.41 -3.50 -34.01
C ASP A 387 17.70 -2.86 -33.47
N LYS A 388 17.59 -1.62 -32.96
CA LYS A 388 18.67 -0.81 -32.39
C LYS A 388 19.69 -0.27 -33.41
N LYS A 389 19.40 -0.32 -34.70
CA LYS A 389 20.27 0.26 -35.73
C LYS A 389 19.89 1.70 -36.06
N GLY A 390 20.86 2.50 -36.52
CA GLY A 390 20.64 3.88 -36.90
C GLY A 390 19.69 4.01 -38.09
N GLU A 391 19.84 3.15 -39.11
CA GLU A 391 18.94 3.07 -40.27
C GLU A 391 17.47 2.94 -39.86
N THR A 392 17.14 1.97 -39.00
CA THR A 392 15.76 1.83 -38.49
C THR A 392 15.34 3.04 -37.66
N CYS A 393 16.25 3.67 -36.91
CA CYS A 393 15.95 4.85 -36.11
C CYS A 393 15.60 6.07 -36.98
N GLU A 394 16.25 6.22 -38.12
CA GLU A 394 15.98 7.25 -39.12
C GLU A 394 14.75 6.90 -39.96
N ASP A 395 14.76 5.79 -40.67
CA ASP A 395 13.76 5.48 -41.70
C ASP A 395 12.38 5.15 -41.14
N LYS A 396 12.33 4.47 -39.99
CA LYS A 396 11.07 3.99 -39.41
C LYS A 396 10.49 4.95 -38.36
N PHE A 397 11.36 5.63 -37.61
CA PHE A 397 10.96 6.43 -36.47
C PHE A 397 11.28 7.92 -36.60
N ASP A 398 12.04 8.34 -37.61
CA ASP A 398 12.48 9.73 -37.82
C ASP A 398 13.11 10.35 -36.57
N ASN A 399 13.98 9.57 -35.90
CA ASN A 399 14.49 9.89 -34.57
C ASN A 399 16.00 9.66 -34.43
N TYR A 400 16.75 9.87 -35.51
CA TYR A 400 18.19 9.66 -35.53
C TYR A 400 18.94 10.59 -34.56
N GLU A 401 18.43 11.80 -34.27
CA GLU A 401 19.04 12.73 -33.32
C GLU A 401 19.18 12.16 -31.90
N ASN A 402 18.26 11.28 -31.49
CA ASN A 402 18.26 10.63 -30.17
C ASN A 402 18.89 9.22 -30.20
N PHE A 403 19.50 8.84 -31.33
CA PHE A 403 20.23 7.59 -31.46
C PHE A 403 21.49 7.60 -30.61
N PHE A 404 21.68 6.55 -29.82
CA PHE A 404 22.85 6.39 -28.94
C PHE A 404 23.53 5.06 -29.20
N GLY A 405 24.02 4.92 -30.44
CA GLY A 405 24.94 3.89 -30.88
C GLY A 405 26.15 4.54 -31.55
N PHE A 406 27.24 3.80 -31.64
CA PHE A 406 28.51 4.26 -32.20
C PHE A 406 28.83 3.44 -33.45
N GLU A 407 28.14 3.73 -34.55
CA GLU A 407 28.21 2.93 -35.80
C GLU A 407 29.61 2.85 -36.40
N TYR A 408 30.43 3.88 -36.17
CA TYR A 408 31.80 3.97 -36.69
C TYR A 408 32.87 3.53 -35.69
N ILE A 409 32.50 2.82 -34.62
CA ILE A 409 33.48 2.30 -33.68
C ILE A 409 34.43 1.32 -34.40
N PRO A 410 35.76 1.53 -34.34
CA PRO A 410 36.70 0.63 -35.00
C PRO A 410 36.56 -0.78 -34.43
N LYS A 411 36.40 -1.78 -35.29
CA LYS A 411 36.40 -3.18 -34.87
C LYS A 411 37.81 -3.55 -34.37
N PRO A 412 37.95 -4.40 -33.34
CA PRO A 412 39.26 -4.77 -32.79
C PRO A 412 40.26 -5.30 -33.84
N GLU A 413 39.77 -5.91 -34.92
CA GLU A 413 40.56 -6.45 -36.02
C GLU A 413 41.30 -5.37 -36.83
N ILE A 414 40.80 -4.13 -36.84
CA ILE A 414 41.37 -3.00 -37.61
C ILE A 414 42.45 -2.25 -36.79
N LEU A 415 42.56 -2.52 -35.48
CA LEU A 415 43.50 -1.80 -34.60
C LEU A 415 44.96 -2.27 -34.76
N TYR A 416 45.19 -3.47 -35.33
CA TYR A 416 46.52 -4.05 -35.55
C TYR A 416 46.88 -4.27 -37.03
N GLY A 417 46.03 -3.83 -37.96
CA GLY A 417 46.21 -4.08 -39.40
C GLY A 417 46.99 -2.99 -40.13
N TYR A 418 48.33 -2.95 -39.96
CA TYR A 418 49.20 -2.57 -41.08
C TYR A 418 49.69 -3.86 -41.73
N SER A 419 49.08 -4.25 -42.85
CA SER A 419 49.64 -5.19 -43.81
C SER A 419 49.11 -4.88 -45.20
#